data_AF-A0A183FPE2-F1
#
_entry.id   AF-A0A183FPE2-F1
#
_cell.length_a   1.000
_cell.length_b   1.000
_cell.length_c   1.000
_cell.angle_alpha   90.00
_cell.angle_beta   90.00
_cell.angle_gamma   90.00
#
_symmetry.space_group_name_H-M   'P 1'
#
loop_
_entity.id
_entity.type
_entity.pdbx_description
1 polymer ?
#
loop_
_entity_poly.entity_id
_entity_poly.type
_entity_poly.pdbx_seq_one_letter_code
_entity_poly.pdbx_strand_id
1 'polypeptide(L)'
;LFADEENHIYNMIVEIPRWTNAKMEMATAEPMNPIKQDLKKGLPRFVHNIFPHKGYIWNYGALPQTWEDPGHVVPDTGARGDNDPIDVIEIGSKVQHRGAVVRVKIVGTLALIDEGETDWKLVAIDIEDPVAPQINDIADVEKHFPGLLKASVEWFRIYKIPTGKPENKFAFNGEYKNREYAHKVIVDTNRFWKTLIKEPAPKLST
;
A
#
# COMPACT_ATOMS: atom_id res chain seq x y z
N LEU A 1 3.78 7.27 12.42
CA LEU A 1 4.11 5.90 11.98
C LEU A 1 3.67 4.86 13.02
N PHE A 2 4.44 4.64 14.09
CA PHE A 2 4.13 3.59 15.08
C PHE A 2 2.94 3.93 15.98
N ALA A 3 2.13 2.91 16.27
CA ALA A 3 1.19 2.91 17.39
C ALA A 3 1.83 2.31 18.65
N ASP A 4 2.71 1.32 18.45
CA ASP A 4 3.58 0.72 19.47
C ASP A 4 4.86 0.26 18.76
N GLU A 5 5.97 0.98 19.01
CA GLU A 5 7.24 0.75 18.30
C GLU A 5 7.94 -0.52 18.77
N GLU A 6 7.88 -0.83 20.07
CA GLU A 6 8.52 -2.02 20.66
C GLU A 6 7.93 -3.31 20.07
N ASN A 7 6.62 -3.32 19.83
CA ASN A 7 5.91 -4.47 19.29
C ASN A 7 5.72 -4.43 17.76
N HIS A 8 6.31 -3.45 17.06
CA HIS A 8 6.14 -3.24 15.61
C HIS A 8 4.67 -3.16 15.18
N ILE A 9 3.86 -2.38 15.92
CA ILE A 9 2.48 -2.06 15.56
C ILE A 9 2.46 -0.68 14.90
N TYR A 10 1.88 -0.61 13.70
CA TYR A 10 1.84 0.59 12.88
C TYR A 10 0.43 1.19 12.87
N ASN A 11 0.35 2.51 12.71
CA ASN A 11 -0.90 3.16 12.33
C ASN A 11 -1.02 3.08 10.80
N MET A 12 -2.09 2.51 10.29
CA MET A 12 -2.48 2.57 8.88
C MET A 12 -3.59 3.61 8.72
N ILE A 13 -3.49 4.50 7.73
CA ILE A 13 -4.58 5.37 7.31
C ILE A 13 -5.32 4.65 6.19
N VAL A 14 -6.60 4.36 6.38
CA VAL A 14 -7.44 3.70 5.38
C VAL A 14 -7.96 4.73 4.38
N GLU A 15 -7.67 4.55 3.10
CA GLU A 15 -8.13 5.44 2.04
C GLU A 15 -9.33 4.85 1.30
N ILE A 16 -9.28 3.55 0.98
CA ILE A 16 -10.25 2.85 0.15
C ILE A 16 -10.76 1.61 0.89
N PRO A 17 -12.02 1.62 1.37
CA PRO A 17 -12.65 0.44 1.95
C PRO A 17 -12.71 -0.73 0.97
N ARG A 18 -12.57 -1.96 1.48
CA ARG A 18 -12.72 -3.18 0.67
C ARG A 18 -14.04 -3.19 -0.10
N TRP A 19 -13.99 -3.69 -1.34
CA TRP A 19 -15.07 -3.81 -2.31
C TRP A 19 -15.64 -2.50 -2.85
N THR A 20 -14.95 -1.38 -2.63
CA THR A 20 -15.26 -0.09 -3.24
C THR A 20 -14.36 0.20 -4.44
N ASN A 21 -14.78 1.15 -5.29
CA ASN A 21 -14.14 1.42 -6.58
C ASN A 21 -13.51 2.82 -6.67
N ALA A 22 -13.95 3.78 -5.85
CA ALA A 22 -13.44 5.15 -5.90
C ALA A 22 -11.94 5.15 -5.53
N LYS A 23 -11.08 5.65 -6.42
CA LYS A 23 -9.65 5.82 -6.13
C LYS A 23 -9.52 7.03 -5.22
N MET A 24 -9.37 6.77 -3.92
CA MET A 24 -9.17 7.77 -2.89
C MET A 24 -7.70 7.76 -2.48
N GLU A 25 -7.14 8.93 -2.26
CA GLU A 25 -5.75 9.08 -1.84
C GLU A 25 -5.57 10.35 -1.00
N MET A 26 -4.58 10.37 -0.13
CA MET A 26 -4.14 11.57 0.55
C MET A 26 -3.57 12.57 -0.47
N ALA A 27 -4.09 13.80 -0.45
CA ALA A 27 -3.58 14.91 -1.26
C ALA A 27 -2.31 15.49 -0.62
N THR A 28 -1.14 14.95 -0.96
CA THR A 28 0.14 15.26 -0.30
C THR A 28 0.59 16.72 -0.44
N ALA A 29 0.21 17.41 -1.51
CA ALA A 29 0.50 18.81 -1.79
C ALA A 29 -0.55 19.79 -1.22
N GLU A 30 -1.68 19.30 -0.72
CA GLU A 30 -2.71 20.15 -0.10
C GLU A 30 -2.46 20.32 1.41
N PRO A 31 -2.75 21.50 2.00
CA PRO A 31 -2.64 21.70 3.43
C PRO A 31 -3.43 20.67 4.24
N MET A 32 -2.78 20.08 5.25
CA MET A 32 -3.33 19.02 6.11
C MET A 32 -3.61 17.68 5.42
N ASN A 33 -3.22 17.52 4.16
CA ASN A 33 -3.26 16.26 3.42
C ASN A 33 -4.61 15.50 3.48
N PRO A 34 -5.74 16.14 3.10
CA PRO A 34 -7.03 15.48 3.12
C PRO A 34 -7.07 14.29 2.15
N ILE A 35 -7.87 13.27 2.50
CA ILE A 35 -8.18 12.19 1.55
C ILE A 35 -9.22 12.72 0.55
N LYS A 36 -8.87 12.74 -0.74
CA LYS A 36 -9.74 13.17 -1.84
C LYS A 36 -9.77 12.11 -2.94
N GLN A 37 -10.76 12.21 -3.83
CA GLN A 37 -10.85 11.28 -4.96
C GLN A 37 -9.91 11.75 -6.06
N ASP A 38 -9.08 10.84 -6.58
CA ASP A 38 -8.23 11.09 -7.75
C ASP A 38 -9.09 11.50 -8.96
N LEU A 39 -8.60 12.45 -9.75
CA LEU A 39 -9.25 12.95 -10.95
C LEU A 39 -8.44 12.56 -12.19
N LYS A 40 -9.06 11.78 -13.09
CA LYS A 40 -8.49 11.46 -14.40
C LYS A 40 -9.21 12.27 -15.48
N LYS A 41 -8.47 13.17 -16.15
CA LYS A 41 -9.03 14.11 -17.16
C LYS A 41 -10.17 14.97 -16.60
N GLY A 42 -10.05 15.40 -15.33
CA GLY A 42 -11.04 16.22 -14.63
C GLY A 42 -12.28 15.46 -14.15
N LEU A 43 -12.34 14.13 -14.33
CA LEU A 43 -13.45 13.29 -13.87
C LEU A 43 -13.02 12.40 -12.70
N PRO A 44 -13.91 12.14 -11.72
CA PRO A 44 -13.61 11.23 -10.62
C PRO A 44 -13.17 9.84 -11.10
N ARG A 45 -12.01 9.38 -10.64
CA ARG A 45 -11.44 8.09 -11.04
C ARG A 45 -12.07 6.95 -10.23
N PHE A 46 -12.44 5.91 -10.96
CA PHE A 46 -12.87 4.64 -10.39
C PHE A 46 -12.00 3.50 -10.95
N VAL A 47 -11.56 2.60 -10.07
CA VAL A 47 -10.92 1.34 -10.48
C VAL A 47 -12.01 0.37 -10.96
N HIS A 48 -11.73 -0.31 -12.07
CA HIS A 48 -12.67 -1.24 -12.69
C HIS A 48 -12.80 -2.54 -11.88
N ASN A 49 -13.97 -3.19 -11.98
CA ASN A 49 -14.08 -4.58 -11.56
C ASN A 49 -13.47 -5.46 -12.64
N ILE A 50 -12.55 -6.34 -12.27
CA ILE A 50 -11.93 -7.30 -13.18
C ILE A 50 -12.23 -8.66 -12.60
N PHE A 51 -12.98 -9.48 -13.32
CA PHE A 51 -13.43 -10.77 -12.85
C PHE A 51 -12.23 -11.60 -12.34
N PRO A 52 -12.31 -12.22 -11.13
CA PRO A 52 -13.49 -12.36 -10.26
C PRO A 52 -13.65 -11.25 -9.19
N HIS A 53 -12.84 -10.19 -9.25
CA HIS A 53 -12.72 -9.19 -8.20
C HIS A 53 -13.77 -8.07 -8.28
N LYS A 54 -14.27 -7.65 -7.12
CA LYS A 54 -15.08 -6.45 -6.92
C LYS A 54 -14.21 -5.36 -6.30
N GLY A 55 -13.93 -4.29 -7.06
CA GLY A 55 -13.16 -3.14 -6.59
C GLY A 55 -11.81 -3.54 -5.98
N TYR A 56 -11.41 -2.84 -4.92
CA TYR A 56 -10.26 -3.24 -4.09
C TYR A 56 -10.62 -4.46 -3.25
N ILE A 57 -9.78 -5.49 -3.23
CA ILE A 57 -10.08 -6.74 -2.52
C ILE A 57 -9.54 -6.76 -1.07
N TRP A 58 -9.02 -5.64 -0.59
CA TRP A 58 -8.58 -5.36 0.80
C TRP A 58 -9.07 -4.00 1.25
N ASN A 59 -8.93 -3.68 2.53
CA ASN A 59 -8.88 -2.27 2.91
C ASN A 59 -7.52 -1.73 2.46
N TYR A 60 -7.52 -0.66 1.68
CA TYR A 60 -6.32 -0.10 1.07
C TYR A 60 -6.04 1.29 1.63
N GLY A 61 -4.78 1.62 1.80
CA GLY A 61 -4.33 2.95 2.18
C GLY A 61 -2.82 2.95 2.38
N ALA A 62 -2.33 3.74 3.33
CA ALA A 62 -0.90 3.94 3.50
C ALA A 62 -0.48 4.01 4.97
N LEU A 63 0.83 3.84 5.22
CA LEU A 63 1.41 4.22 6.51
C LEU A 63 1.71 5.73 6.52
N PRO A 64 1.34 6.48 7.57
CA PRO A 64 1.75 7.87 7.70
C PRO A 64 3.22 7.96 8.09
N GLN A 65 3.85 9.06 7.70
CA GLN A 65 5.26 9.34 7.98
C GLN A 65 6.22 8.37 7.25
N THR A 66 5.86 7.97 6.05
CA THR A 66 6.70 7.26 5.08
C THR A 66 6.63 8.01 3.76
N TRP A 67 7.63 7.78 2.91
CA TRP A 67 7.68 8.37 1.58
C TRP A 67 8.59 7.52 0.69
N GLU A 68 8.07 7.15 -0.47
CA GLU A 68 8.77 6.47 -1.57
C GLU A 68 9.55 7.53 -2.37
N ASP A 69 10.79 7.83 -1.97
CA ASP A 69 11.59 8.92 -2.55
C ASP A 69 11.81 8.75 -4.08
N PRO A 70 11.28 9.67 -4.93
CA PRO A 70 11.45 9.60 -6.37
C PRO A 70 12.88 9.96 -6.83
N GLY A 71 13.73 10.45 -5.94
CA GLY A 71 15.17 10.62 -6.15
C GLY A 71 15.98 9.35 -5.90
N HIS A 72 15.42 8.36 -5.19
CA HIS A 72 16.10 7.13 -4.82
C HIS A 72 15.77 6.00 -5.81
N VAL A 73 16.79 5.35 -6.38
CA VAL A 73 16.61 4.12 -7.16
C VAL A 73 16.69 2.92 -6.21
N VAL A 74 15.59 2.19 -6.07
CA VAL A 74 15.52 0.99 -5.23
C VAL A 74 16.28 -0.14 -5.91
N PRO A 75 17.35 -0.70 -5.29
CA PRO A 75 18.21 -1.69 -5.95
C PRO A 75 17.47 -2.93 -6.47
N ASP A 76 16.44 -3.38 -5.74
CA ASP A 76 15.71 -4.61 -6.08
C ASP A 76 14.80 -4.47 -7.29
N THR A 77 14.23 -3.28 -7.49
CA THR A 77 13.29 -2.98 -8.59
C THR A 77 14.01 -2.35 -9.79
N GLY A 78 15.15 -1.69 -9.55
CA GLY A 78 15.83 -0.85 -10.54
C GLY A 78 15.05 0.42 -10.90
N ALA A 79 14.00 0.74 -10.16
CA ALA A 79 13.09 1.87 -10.38
C ALA A 79 13.17 2.89 -9.25
N ARG A 80 12.67 4.10 -9.50
CA ARG A 80 12.57 5.17 -8.48
C ARG A 80 11.29 5.03 -7.66
N GLY A 81 11.23 5.57 -6.45
CA GLY A 81 9.97 5.63 -5.69
C GLY A 81 8.88 6.41 -6.43
N ASP A 82 7.62 6.11 -6.14
CA ASP A 82 6.43 6.71 -6.78
C ASP A 82 6.01 8.07 -6.18
N ASN A 83 6.79 8.61 -5.24
CA ASN A 83 6.59 9.90 -4.58
C ASN A 83 5.42 9.95 -3.57
N ASP A 84 4.83 8.83 -3.20
CA ASP A 84 3.73 8.76 -2.23
C ASP A 84 4.16 8.06 -0.92
N PRO A 85 3.35 8.12 0.16
CA PRO A 85 3.56 7.29 1.34
C PRO A 85 3.40 5.80 1.00
N ILE A 86 4.17 4.93 1.66
CA ILE A 86 4.15 3.49 1.36
C ILE A 86 2.75 2.88 1.55
N ASP A 87 2.34 2.11 0.54
CA ASP A 87 1.01 1.53 0.47
C ASP A 87 0.85 0.27 1.35
N VAL A 88 -0.39 0.05 1.78
CA VAL A 88 -0.80 -1.04 2.67
C VAL A 88 -2.07 -1.69 2.14
N ILE A 89 -2.04 -3.02 2.06
CA ILE A 89 -3.22 -3.88 1.92
C ILE A 89 -3.53 -4.56 3.27
N GLU A 90 -4.64 -4.17 3.88
CA GLU A 90 -5.10 -4.72 5.17
C GLU A 90 -6.15 -5.81 4.94
N ILE A 91 -5.81 -7.02 5.38
CA ILE A 91 -6.47 -8.27 4.98
C ILE A 91 -7.53 -8.78 5.98
N GLY A 92 -7.76 -8.05 7.07
CA GLY A 92 -8.71 -8.41 8.12
C GLY A 92 -10.15 -8.49 7.64
N SER A 93 -10.98 -9.17 8.41
CA SER A 93 -12.38 -9.45 8.10
C SER A 93 -13.27 -8.21 8.08
N LYS A 94 -12.96 -7.19 8.87
CA LYS A 94 -13.74 -5.94 8.94
C LYS A 94 -13.53 -5.09 7.68
N VAL A 95 -14.60 -4.57 7.10
CA VAL A 95 -14.51 -3.50 6.09
C VAL A 95 -14.35 -2.18 6.83
N GLN A 96 -13.17 -1.57 6.73
CA GLN A 96 -12.85 -0.34 7.46
C GLN A 96 -13.45 0.89 6.78
N HIS A 97 -13.63 1.96 7.54
CA HIS A 97 -14.08 3.23 6.99
C HIS A 97 -12.91 4.02 6.41
N ARG A 98 -13.16 4.76 5.32
CA ARG A 98 -12.20 5.74 4.80
C ARG A 98 -11.89 6.80 5.86
N GLY A 99 -10.62 7.14 6.00
CA GLY A 99 -10.08 8.01 7.04
C GLY A 99 -9.88 7.33 8.40
N ALA A 100 -10.22 6.04 8.54
CA ALA A 100 -9.92 5.32 9.77
C ALA A 100 -8.41 5.19 9.97
N VAL A 101 -7.97 5.36 11.20
CA VAL A 101 -6.60 5.04 11.63
C VAL A 101 -6.64 3.71 12.35
N VAL A 102 -6.07 2.67 11.73
CA VAL A 102 -6.14 1.29 12.20
C VAL A 102 -4.77 0.86 12.71
N ARG A 103 -4.73 0.14 13.84
CA ARG A 103 -3.49 -0.43 14.38
C ARG A 103 -3.25 -1.77 13.72
N VAL A 104 -2.15 -1.91 12.99
CA VAL A 104 -1.90 -3.10 12.17
C VAL A 104 -0.55 -3.74 12.47
N LYS A 105 -0.49 -5.07 12.31
CA LYS A 105 0.77 -5.82 12.18
C LYS A 105 1.11 -5.93 10.71
N ILE A 106 2.37 -5.64 10.36
CA ILE A 106 2.91 -5.91 9.02
C ILE A 106 3.48 -7.32 9.00
N VAL A 107 3.12 -8.09 7.98
CA VAL A 107 3.49 -9.51 7.86
C VAL A 107 4.26 -9.82 6.57
N GLY A 108 4.33 -8.89 5.63
CA GLY A 108 5.15 -9.01 4.43
C GLY A 108 5.01 -7.82 3.51
N THR A 109 5.62 -7.90 2.32
CA THR A 109 5.54 -6.86 1.30
C THR A 109 5.66 -7.43 -0.11
N LEU A 110 5.06 -6.76 -1.09
CA LEU A 110 5.15 -7.05 -2.51
C LEU A 110 5.79 -5.86 -3.25
N ALA A 111 6.78 -6.16 -4.10
CA ALA A 111 7.50 -5.15 -4.89
C ALA A 111 6.81 -4.93 -6.24
N LEU A 112 5.77 -4.09 -6.30
CA LEU A 112 5.14 -3.71 -7.57
C LEU A 112 6.04 -2.69 -8.29
N ILE A 113 6.12 -2.83 -9.61
CA ILE A 113 6.68 -1.81 -10.51
C ILE A 113 5.50 -1.22 -11.27
N ASP A 114 4.99 -0.08 -10.80
CA ASP A 114 3.80 0.58 -11.34
C ASP A 114 4.21 1.66 -12.34
N GLU A 115 3.92 1.45 -13.63
CA GLU A 115 4.30 2.40 -14.70
C GLU A 115 5.78 2.83 -14.74
N GLY A 116 6.68 2.01 -14.16
CA GLY A 116 8.13 2.26 -14.13
C GLY A 116 8.64 2.80 -12.80
N GLU A 117 7.76 2.97 -11.81
CA GLU A 117 8.07 3.41 -10.45
C GLU A 117 7.98 2.23 -9.47
N THR A 118 8.74 2.31 -8.39
CA THR A 118 8.68 1.37 -7.27
C THR A 118 7.50 1.75 -6.41
N ASP A 119 6.65 0.76 -6.16
CA ASP A 119 5.39 0.95 -5.46
C ASP A 119 5.22 -0.24 -4.49
N TRP A 120 5.75 -0.13 -3.27
CA TRP A 120 5.71 -1.23 -2.31
C TRP A 120 4.31 -1.42 -1.73
N LYS A 121 3.80 -2.65 -1.79
CA LYS A 121 2.51 -3.01 -1.16
C LYS A 121 2.76 -3.83 0.10
N LEU A 122 2.69 -3.19 1.26
CA LEU A 122 2.77 -3.88 2.55
C LEU A 122 1.54 -4.75 2.76
N VAL A 123 1.73 -5.96 3.28
CA VAL A 123 0.65 -6.84 3.73
C VAL A 123 0.48 -6.67 5.22
N ALA A 124 -0.73 -6.30 5.63
CA ALA A 124 -1.04 -5.98 7.02
C ALA A 124 -2.33 -6.64 7.50
N ILE A 125 -2.47 -6.78 8.80
CA ILE A 125 -3.73 -7.20 9.45
C ILE A 125 -4.00 -6.33 10.67
N ASP A 126 -5.24 -5.87 10.84
CA ASP A 126 -5.72 -5.20 12.06
C ASP A 126 -5.44 -6.08 13.29
N ILE A 127 -4.83 -5.52 14.34
CA ILE A 127 -4.52 -6.26 15.56
C ILE A 127 -5.77 -6.70 16.32
N GLU A 128 -6.91 -6.08 16.04
CA GLU A 128 -8.21 -6.43 16.61
C GLU A 128 -8.94 -7.52 15.81
N ASP A 129 -8.40 -7.94 14.65
CA ASP A 129 -9.00 -9.03 13.87
C ASP A 129 -8.91 -10.36 14.65
N PRO A 130 -9.99 -11.18 14.68
CA PRO A 130 -9.99 -12.44 15.42
C PRO A 130 -8.88 -13.42 15.05
N VAL A 131 -8.38 -13.41 13.81
CA VAL A 131 -7.28 -14.29 13.40
C VAL A 131 -5.91 -13.63 13.50
N ALA A 132 -5.81 -12.34 13.81
CA ALA A 132 -4.55 -11.62 13.91
C ALA A 132 -3.49 -12.33 14.79
N PRO A 133 -3.81 -12.91 15.97
CA PRO A 133 -2.80 -13.63 16.77
C PRO A 133 -2.11 -14.79 16.02
N GLN A 134 -2.75 -15.35 14.99
CA GLN A 134 -2.26 -16.48 14.20
C GLN A 134 -1.46 -16.05 12.96
N ILE A 135 -1.46 -14.76 12.61
CA ILE A 135 -0.76 -14.22 11.44
C ILE A 135 0.44 -13.38 11.89
N ASN A 136 1.65 -13.92 11.77
CA ASN A 136 2.87 -13.28 12.27
C ASN A 136 3.97 -13.12 11.21
N ASP A 137 3.87 -13.85 10.10
CA ASP A 137 4.69 -13.69 8.91
C ASP A 137 3.86 -14.00 7.64
N ILE A 138 4.41 -13.73 6.47
CA ILE A 138 3.71 -13.85 5.18
C ILE A 138 3.22 -15.27 4.90
N ALA A 139 3.93 -16.28 5.39
CA ALA A 139 3.55 -17.68 5.22
C ALA A 139 2.23 -18.03 5.95
N ASP A 140 1.93 -17.34 7.05
CA ASP A 140 0.67 -17.54 7.78
C ASP A 140 -0.52 -17.02 6.98
N VAL A 141 -0.32 -16.01 6.13
CA VAL A 141 -1.37 -15.47 5.26
C VAL A 141 -1.88 -16.54 4.30
N GLU A 142 -1.00 -17.28 3.62
CA GLU A 142 -1.44 -18.34 2.70
C GLU A 142 -2.12 -19.51 3.42
N LYS A 143 -1.72 -19.80 4.66
CA LYS A 143 -2.35 -20.84 5.50
C LYS A 143 -3.78 -20.47 5.92
N HIS A 144 -4.02 -19.21 6.26
CA HIS A 144 -5.31 -18.74 6.78
C HIS A 144 -6.23 -18.12 5.71
N PHE A 145 -5.66 -17.59 4.64
CA PHE A 145 -6.32 -16.95 3.51
C PHE A 145 -5.82 -17.55 2.18
N PRO A 146 -6.02 -18.86 1.94
CA PRO A 146 -5.45 -19.54 0.79
C PRO A 146 -5.89 -18.87 -0.53
N GLY A 147 -4.91 -18.57 -1.37
CA GLY A 147 -5.11 -17.88 -2.66
C GLY A 147 -5.20 -16.36 -2.59
N LEU A 148 -5.25 -15.74 -1.41
CA LEU A 148 -5.31 -14.27 -1.29
C LEU A 148 -4.05 -13.61 -1.86
N LEU A 149 -2.86 -14.12 -1.53
CA LEU A 149 -1.59 -13.57 -2.02
C LEU A 149 -1.49 -13.64 -3.55
N LYS A 150 -1.92 -14.76 -4.13
CA LYS A 150 -2.00 -14.94 -5.58
C LYS A 150 -2.98 -13.98 -6.23
N ALA A 151 -4.20 -13.86 -5.67
CA ALA A 151 -5.21 -12.93 -6.16
C ALA A 151 -4.74 -11.48 -6.07
N SER A 152 -3.92 -11.14 -5.07
CA SER A 152 -3.35 -9.81 -4.91
C SER A 152 -2.33 -9.46 -5.99
N VAL A 153 -1.43 -10.39 -6.32
CA VAL A 153 -0.50 -10.22 -7.43
C VAL A 153 -1.26 -10.08 -8.76
N GLU A 154 -2.28 -10.90 -8.98
CA GLU A 154 -3.14 -10.81 -10.16
C GLU A 154 -3.84 -9.44 -10.24
N TRP A 155 -4.46 -8.99 -9.16
CA TRP A 155 -5.16 -7.70 -9.10
C TRP A 155 -4.23 -6.55 -9.49
N PHE A 156 -3.06 -6.42 -8.84
CA PHE A 156 -2.10 -5.35 -9.15
C PHE A 156 -1.48 -5.46 -10.54
N ARG A 157 -1.38 -6.68 -11.10
CA ARG A 157 -0.93 -6.88 -12.48
C ARG A 157 -1.91 -6.28 -13.48
N ILE A 158 -3.21 -6.47 -13.27
CA ILE A 158 -4.23 -6.24 -14.32
C ILE A 158 -5.13 -5.03 -14.08
N TYR A 159 -5.13 -4.40 -12.90
CA TYR A 159 -6.12 -3.36 -12.53
C TYR A 159 -6.21 -2.17 -13.49
N LYS A 160 -5.13 -1.87 -14.23
CA LYS A 160 -5.08 -0.77 -15.22
C LYS A 160 -5.32 -1.20 -16.66
N ILE A 161 -5.40 -2.50 -16.97
CA ILE A 161 -5.66 -3.00 -18.33
C ILE A 161 -6.94 -2.41 -18.93
N PRO A 162 -8.09 -2.36 -18.21
CA PRO A 162 -9.31 -1.75 -18.74
C PRO A 162 -9.17 -0.27 -19.10
N THR A 163 -8.12 0.40 -18.62
CA THR A 163 -7.81 1.81 -18.93
C THR A 163 -6.86 1.97 -20.13
N GLY A 164 -6.52 0.87 -20.82
CA GLY A 164 -5.60 0.84 -21.96
C GLY A 164 -4.11 0.80 -21.60
N LYS A 165 -3.78 0.53 -20.34
CA LYS A 165 -2.39 0.38 -19.86
C LYS A 165 -1.94 -1.09 -19.97
N PRO A 166 -0.62 -1.36 -20.09
CA PRO A 166 -0.10 -2.73 -20.05
C PRO A 166 -0.24 -3.36 -18.66
N GLU A 167 0.05 -4.65 -18.57
CA GLU A 167 0.26 -5.32 -17.28
C GLU A 167 1.40 -4.69 -16.50
N ASN A 168 1.20 -4.53 -15.19
CA ASN A 168 2.28 -4.16 -14.30
C ASN A 168 3.25 -5.31 -14.06
N LYS A 169 4.47 -4.96 -13.65
CA LYS A 169 5.55 -5.90 -13.35
C LYS A 169 5.82 -5.92 -11.86
N PHE A 170 6.61 -6.90 -11.43
CA PHE A 170 7.03 -7.02 -10.04
C PHE A 170 8.52 -7.33 -10.00
N ALA A 171 9.23 -6.83 -9.00
CA ALA A 171 10.53 -7.40 -8.65
C ALA A 171 10.34 -8.79 -8.02
N PHE A 172 11.44 -9.54 -7.86
CA PHE A 172 11.42 -10.90 -7.31
C PHE A 172 10.41 -11.84 -7.97
N ASN A 173 10.09 -11.64 -9.25
CA ASN A 173 9.07 -12.41 -9.97
C ASN A 173 7.67 -12.41 -9.29
N GLY A 174 7.35 -11.38 -8.50
CA GLY A 174 6.08 -11.28 -7.77
C GLY A 174 6.04 -12.12 -6.48
N GLU A 175 7.18 -12.60 -6.00
CA GLU A 175 7.29 -13.22 -4.69
C GLU A 175 7.14 -12.16 -3.59
N TYR A 176 6.33 -12.49 -2.58
CA TYR A 176 6.26 -11.68 -1.37
C TYR A 176 7.54 -11.84 -0.55
N LYS A 177 8.02 -10.73 -0.01
CA LYS A 177 9.05 -10.75 1.02
C LYS A 177 8.41 -10.81 2.39
N ASN A 178 9.09 -11.46 3.32
CA ASN A 178 8.61 -11.71 4.68
C ASN A 178 8.52 -10.43 5.52
N ARG A 179 8.00 -10.56 6.74
CA ARG A 179 7.86 -9.47 7.71
C ARG A 179 9.16 -8.70 7.95
N GLU A 180 10.28 -9.41 8.12
CA GLU A 180 11.57 -8.77 8.39
C GLU A 180 11.99 -7.85 7.23
N TYR A 181 11.79 -8.29 6.00
CA TYR A 181 12.07 -7.48 4.82
C TYR A 181 11.16 -6.25 4.75
N ALA A 182 9.87 -6.44 4.98
CA ALA A 182 8.90 -5.35 4.99
C ALA A 182 9.28 -4.26 6.00
N HIS A 183 9.77 -4.64 7.18
CA HIS A 183 10.26 -3.69 8.18
C HIS A 183 11.46 -2.87 7.71
N LYS A 184 12.39 -3.47 6.94
CA LYS A 184 13.52 -2.73 6.35
C LYS A 184 13.03 -1.68 5.36
N VAL A 185 12.08 -2.04 4.49
CA VAL A 185 11.46 -1.10 3.53
C VAL A 185 10.75 0.04 4.27
N ILE A 186 10.03 -0.24 5.36
CA ILE A 186 9.37 0.80 6.17
C ILE A 186 10.39 1.73 6.84
N VAL A 187 11.50 1.19 7.35
CA VAL A 187 12.58 2.00 7.94
C VAL A 187 13.18 2.95 6.91
N ASP A 188 13.42 2.46 5.68
CA ASP A 188 13.96 3.28 4.60
C ASP A 188 12.98 4.38 4.19
N THR A 189 11.71 4.06 3.94
CA THR A 189 10.69 5.07 3.57
C THR A 189 10.39 6.06 4.71
N ASN A 190 10.48 5.64 5.98
CA ASN A 190 10.41 6.56 7.11
C ASN A 190 11.63 7.49 7.17
N ARG A 191 12.82 6.99 6.88
CA ARG A 191 14.05 7.81 6.79
C ARG A 191 13.90 8.86 5.68
N PHE A 192 13.39 8.47 4.52
CA PHE A 192 13.12 9.41 3.42
C PHE A 192 12.10 10.49 3.83
N TRP A 193 10.98 10.10 4.45
CA TRP A 193 10.01 11.05 4.98
C TRP A 193 10.60 12.02 6.02
N LYS A 194 11.47 11.54 6.92
CA LYS A 194 12.16 12.39 7.91
C LYS A 194 13.09 13.42 7.27
N THR A 195 13.60 13.15 6.06
CA THR A 195 14.35 14.11 5.25
C THR A 195 13.40 15.08 4.57
N LEU A 196 12.37 14.57 3.90
CA LEU A 196 11.33 15.33 3.21
C LEU A 196 10.72 16.43 4.09
N ILE A 197 10.33 16.10 5.32
CA ILE A 197 9.63 17.03 6.22
C ILE A 197 10.51 18.19 6.71
N LYS A 198 11.83 18.13 6.46
CA LYS A 198 12.78 19.21 6.75
C LYS A 198 13.02 20.11 5.54
N GLU A 199 12.52 19.74 4.36
CA GLU A 199 12.66 20.53 3.15
C GLU A 199 11.70 21.73 3.20
N PRO A 200 12.15 22.96 2.88
CA PRO A 200 11.28 24.14 2.92
C PRO A 200 10.13 24.12 1.90
N ALA A 201 10.32 23.43 0.77
CA ALA A 201 9.37 23.38 -0.33
C ALA A 201 9.52 22.05 -1.11
N PRO A 202 9.12 20.91 -0.53
CA PRO A 202 9.21 19.62 -1.19
C PRO A 202 8.32 19.55 -2.43
N LYS A 203 8.72 18.78 -3.44
CA LYS A 203 7.92 18.54 -4.65
C LYS A 203 7.11 17.26 -4.47
N LEU A 204 5.81 17.42 -4.25
CA LEU A 204 4.86 16.32 -4.02
C LEU A 204 3.93 16.15 -5.23
N SER A 205 3.37 14.94 -5.40
CA SER A 205 2.65 14.48 -6.59
C SER A 205 1.15 14.78 -6.56
N THR A 206 0.51 14.69 -5.39
CA THR A 206 -0.96 14.56 -5.23
C THR A 206 -1.64 15.72 -4.52
#